data_AF-A0A1F8T9R7-F1
#
_entry.id   AF-A0A1F8T9R7-F1
#
_cell.length_a   1.000
_cell.length_b   1.000
_cell.length_c   1.000
_cell.angle_alpha   90.00
_cell.angle_beta   90.00
_cell.angle_gamma   90.00
#
_symmetry.space_group_name_H-M   'P 1'
#
loop_
_entity.id
_entity.type
_entity.pdbx_description
1 polymer ?
#
loop_
_entity_poly.entity_id
_entity_poly.type
_entity_poly.pdbx_seq_one_letter_code
_entity_poly.pdbx_strand_id
1 'polypeptide(L)'
;MARFGGEQANNLMQRFQVDDAMPMEVGLVGRLVEQSQTRVEGANFDVRKHLLEYDDVVNSQRQRIYGQRDLIFTKGDLSEDVTEMLRTEVQRRIPEALKDKDGPWKLIAWLDQIQPPISVGGILFPSYSLKLLLQRLESQKAGFGKLADVQDALLGLVSEALKTEDEHLLHVVDSLLENTHQRLEEQIEERRQALDTFFEGLDIGEEEETAPRNPREILDELSGVVHVPLKISPEEQRAFRDDPHSLEESLREQVESAVTNQALVRLLGAVERRLEEPLELDAAQLPTDWDMLADQVFTALGTVLTRRRERLLGSNGRTTDGVVTRDLETAVNRIQGPLTSNHLTGLLMMLPQGTRAAFDKKTHRRVFQRTTRLTYTYLAAHLLEGRDPQEIADEVLQHLEAAQAMLRRTYGANEFARLAGYRLDELDQTAQNALCTVLGDEVCKQMQGQPLQALGRDETITVMDELGRMALTSIYRRLLLIVITELWVDYLTQMEALRVSIGLEAYAQRDPLVQYKSKASELFQTLLGNMRLGVVSRMFTYRPTNVSGVQAETHKFAPNDQPAEFEAQAETLEAEESEMPEEEEQEREATLPTGTDNLSRSQKRRRRRK
;
A
#
# COMPACT_ATOMS: atom_id res chain seq x y z
N MET A 1 10.41 -56.09 -9.22
CA MET A 1 10.94 -56.88 -8.07
C MET A 1 11.71 -56.03 -7.05
N ALA A 2 12.58 -55.10 -7.46
CA ALA A 2 13.42 -54.33 -6.53
C ALA A 2 12.72 -53.53 -5.41
N ARG A 3 11.47 -53.08 -5.59
CA ARG A 3 10.80 -52.20 -4.60
C ARG A 3 10.04 -52.89 -3.47
N PHE A 4 9.56 -54.15 -3.62
CA PHE A 4 8.62 -54.74 -2.63
C PHE A 4 8.72 -56.27 -2.40
N GLY A 5 9.65 -56.98 -3.03
CA GLY A 5 9.77 -58.44 -2.85
C GLY A 5 10.95 -59.14 -3.54
N GLY A 6 11.78 -58.41 -4.28
CA GLY A 6 12.89 -58.95 -5.04
C GLY A 6 13.99 -59.54 -4.17
N GLU A 7 14.28 -58.96 -3.02
CA GLU A 7 15.33 -59.44 -2.13
C GLU A 7 14.94 -60.77 -1.45
N GLN A 8 13.68 -60.91 -1.01
CA GLN A 8 13.17 -62.16 -0.45
C GLN A 8 13.07 -63.28 -1.49
N ALA A 9 12.61 -62.96 -2.71
CA ALA A 9 12.58 -63.91 -3.81
C ALA A 9 14.01 -64.33 -4.21
N ASN A 10 14.95 -63.39 -4.33
CA ASN A 10 16.35 -63.64 -4.70
C ASN A 10 17.10 -64.46 -3.64
N ASN A 11 16.88 -64.17 -2.35
CA ASN A 11 17.43 -64.96 -1.24
C ASN A 11 16.85 -66.38 -1.19
N LEU A 12 15.59 -66.57 -1.60
CA LEU A 12 14.99 -67.89 -1.75
C LEU A 12 15.64 -68.63 -2.94
N MET A 13 15.86 -67.97 -4.08
CA MET A 13 16.49 -68.55 -5.27
C MET A 13 17.92 -69.00 -5.02
N GLN A 14 18.73 -68.17 -4.35
CA GLN A 14 20.10 -68.52 -3.96
C GLN A 14 20.15 -69.70 -3.00
N ARG A 15 19.17 -69.85 -2.10
CA ARG A 15 19.06 -71.01 -1.20
C ARG A 15 18.70 -72.31 -1.92
N PHE A 16 17.94 -72.24 -3.00
CA PHE A 16 17.51 -73.42 -3.77
C PHE A 16 18.41 -73.74 -4.98
N GLN A 17 19.48 -72.98 -5.22
CA GLN A 17 20.45 -73.18 -6.32
C GLN A 17 19.79 -73.40 -7.70
N VAL A 18 18.74 -72.65 -7.99
CA VAL A 18 18.06 -72.70 -9.30
C VAL A 18 18.96 -72.06 -10.35
N ASP A 19 19.20 -72.75 -11.46
CA ASP A 19 20.07 -72.30 -12.55
C ASP A 19 19.43 -71.15 -13.35
N ASP A 20 20.18 -70.07 -13.59
CA ASP A 20 19.71 -68.83 -14.22
C ASP A 20 19.22 -69.03 -15.67
N ALA A 21 19.60 -70.15 -16.31
CA ALA A 21 19.23 -70.48 -17.69
C ALA A 21 17.88 -71.21 -17.84
N MET A 22 17.24 -71.66 -16.75
CA MET A 22 15.94 -72.35 -16.82
C MET A 22 14.74 -71.40 -16.58
N PRO A 23 13.71 -71.40 -17.45
CA PRO A 23 12.46 -70.71 -17.19
C PRO A 23 11.78 -71.25 -15.93
N MET A 24 11.49 -70.37 -14.98
CA MET A 24 10.89 -70.76 -13.71
C MET A 24 9.36 -70.90 -13.81
N GLU A 25 8.84 -72.12 -13.68
CA GLU A 25 7.41 -72.41 -13.45
C GLU A 25 7.14 -72.80 -12.00
N VAL A 26 7.76 -72.09 -11.05
CA VAL A 26 7.49 -72.31 -9.63
C VAL A 26 6.29 -71.46 -9.23
N GLY A 27 5.12 -72.08 -9.07
CA GLY A 27 3.87 -71.40 -8.71
C GLY A 27 3.91 -70.59 -7.40
N LEU A 28 4.98 -70.70 -6.61
CA LEU A 28 5.25 -69.88 -5.43
C LEU A 28 5.93 -68.53 -5.78
N VAL A 29 6.82 -68.52 -6.77
CA VAL A 29 7.47 -67.29 -7.28
C VAL A 29 6.48 -66.48 -8.11
N GLY A 30 5.64 -67.13 -8.92
CA GLY A 30 4.54 -66.47 -9.64
C GLY A 30 3.60 -65.71 -8.70
N ARG A 31 3.19 -66.34 -7.59
CA ARG A 31 2.37 -65.70 -6.55
C ARG A 31 3.06 -64.52 -5.85
N LEU A 32 4.38 -64.59 -5.62
CA LEU A 32 5.15 -63.47 -5.04
C LEU A 32 5.28 -62.28 -6.01
N VAL A 33 5.43 -62.55 -7.30
CA VAL A 33 5.43 -61.50 -8.34
C VAL A 33 4.06 -60.87 -8.45
N GLU A 34 2.99 -61.66 -8.50
CA GLU A 34 1.60 -61.19 -8.51
C GLU A 34 1.29 -60.34 -7.27
N GLN A 35 1.64 -60.80 -6.06
CA GLN A 35 1.48 -60.01 -4.82
C GLN A 35 2.29 -58.71 -4.81
N SER A 36 3.49 -58.72 -5.41
CA SER A 36 4.30 -57.51 -5.54
C SER A 36 3.68 -56.54 -6.55
N GLN A 37 3.11 -57.06 -7.64
CA GLN A 37 2.38 -56.30 -8.64
C GLN A 37 1.11 -55.69 -8.03
N THR A 38 0.27 -56.47 -7.34
CA THR A 38 -0.92 -55.97 -6.63
C THR A 38 -0.57 -54.88 -5.62
N ARG A 39 0.57 -55.00 -4.91
CA ARG A 39 1.04 -53.94 -4.00
C ARG A 39 1.46 -52.66 -4.72
N VAL A 40 2.14 -52.77 -5.87
CA VAL A 40 2.51 -51.60 -6.69
C VAL A 40 1.26 -50.96 -7.31
N GLU A 41 0.31 -51.78 -7.77
CA GLU A 41 -0.98 -51.31 -8.29
C GLU A 41 -1.80 -50.62 -7.20
N GLY A 42 -1.84 -51.18 -5.97
CA GLY A 42 -2.44 -50.56 -4.79
C GLY A 42 -1.80 -49.21 -4.44
N ALA A 43 -0.47 -49.16 -4.36
CA ALA A 43 0.25 -47.91 -4.09
C ALA A 43 0.01 -46.84 -5.19
N ASN A 44 0.00 -47.24 -6.47
CA ASN A 44 -0.33 -46.34 -7.57
C ASN A 44 -1.80 -45.88 -7.51
N PHE A 45 -2.71 -46.75 -7.11
CA PHE A 45 -4.12 -46.42 -6.91
C PHE A 45 -4.29 -45.40 -5.78
N ASP A 46 -3.65 -45.61 -4.63
CA ASP A 46 -3.73 -44.70 -3.49
C ASP A 46 -3.15 -43.32 -3.82
N VAL A 47 -2.02 -43.25 -4.53
CA VAL A 47 -1.45 -41.98 -5.01
C VAL A 47 -2.42 -41.24 -5.93
N ARG A 48 -3.05 -41.94 -6.88
CA ARG A 48 -4.05 -41.34 -7.78
C ARG A 48 -5.30 -40.89 -7.05
N LYS A 49 -5.74 -41.68 -6.07
CA LYS A 49 -6.89 -41.36 -5.24
C LYS A 49 -6.65 -40.08 -4.44
N HIS A 50 -5.52 -39.95 -3.76
CA HIS A 50 -5.19 -38.73 -3.02
C HIS A 50 -5.01 -37.52 -3.93
N LEU A 51 -4.39 -37.69 -5.10
CA LEU A 51 -4.29 -36.63 -6.09
C LEU A 51 -5.68 -36.14 -6.56
N LEU A 52 -6.59 -37.08 -6.84
CA LEU A 52 -7.97 -36.76 -7.21
C LEU A 52 -8.71 -36.04 -6.07
N GLU A 53 -8.55 -36.50 -4.83
CA GLU A 53 -9.18 -35.89 -3.66
C GLU A 53 -8.69 -34.46 -3.40
N TYR A 54 -7.42 -34.15 -3.70
CA TYR A 54 -6.90 -32.78 -3.66
C TYR A 54 -7.46 -31.93 -4.80
N ASP A 55 -7.48 -32.48 -6.02
CA ASP A 55 -8.02 -31.79 -7.19
C ASP A 55 -9.52 -31.49 -7.03
N ASP A 56 -10.29 -32.36 -6.39
CA ASP A 56 -11.72 -32.17 -6.12
C ASP A 56 -11.98 -30.91 -5.28
N VAL A 57 -11.12 -30.63 -4.28
CA VAL A 57 -11.21 -29.42 -3.46
C VAL A 57 -11.02 -28.18 -4.33
N VAL A 58 -9.92 -28.13 -5.09
CA VAL A 58 -9.62 -27.00 -5.98
C VAL A 58 -10.69 -26.83 -7.06
N ASN A 59 -11.21 -27.93 -7.60
CA ASN A 59 -12.25 -27.91 -8.62
C ASN A 59 -13.56 -27.34 -8.07
N SER A 60 -13.96 -27.70 -6.85
CA SER A 60 -15.15 -27.11 -6.21
C SER A 60 -15.03 -25.59 -6.01
N GLN A 61 -13.84 -25.12 -5.61
CA GLN A 61 -13.54 -23.70 -5.43
C GLN A 61 -13.50 -22.98 -6.78
N ARG A 62 -12.92 -23.61 -7.80
CA ARG A 62 -12.90 -23.10 -9.18
C ARG A 62 -14.30 -22.91 -9.73
N GLN A 63 -15.18 -23.89 -9.54
CA GLN A 63 -16.58 -23.79 -9.96
C GLN A 63 -17.27 -22.59 -9.29
N ARG A 64 -17.01 -22.36 -8.00
CA ARG A 64 -17.53 -21.19 -7.28
C ARG A 64 -17.00 -19.88 -7.84
N ILE A 65 -15.69 -19.76 -8.06
CA ILE A 65 -15.08 -18.53 -8.59
C ILE A 65 -15.52 -18.26 -10.02
N TYR A 66 -15.56 -19.28 -10.88
CA TYR A 66 -15.96 -19.13 -12.27
C TYR A 66 -17.45 -18.87 -12.42
N GLY A 67 -18.28 -19.45 -11.55
CA GLY A 67 -19.70 -19.09 -11.47
C GLY A 67 -19.91 -17.62 -11.11
N GLN A 68 -19.17 -17.09 -10.12
CA GLN A 68 -19.22 -15.65 -9.80
C GLN A 68 -18.73 -14.79 -10.96
N ARG A 69 -17.65 -15.21 -11.63
CA ARG A 69 -17.09 -14.50 -12.79
C ARG A 69 -18.07 -14.44 -13.96
N ASP A 70 -18.79 -15.52 -14.23
CA ASP A 70 -19.82 -15.58 -15.27
C ASP A 70 -21.02 -14.68 -14.95
N LEU A 71 -21.46 -14.65 -13.69
CA LEU A 71 -22.46 -13.70 -13.21
C LEU A 71 -22.00 -12.26 -13.40
N ILE A 72 -20.74 -11.95 -13.10
CA ILE A 72 -20.16 -10.62 -13.33
C ILE A 72 -20.18 -10.26 -14.81
N PHE A 73 -20.04 -11.22 -15.74
CA PHE A 73 -20.12 -10.95 -17.18
C PHE A 73 -21.54 -10.74 -17.70
N THR A 74 -22.55 -11.34 -17.07
CA THR A 74 -23.92 -11.40 -17.60
C THR A 74 -24.92 -10.49 -16.89
N LYS A 75 -24.71 -10.19 -15.59
CA LYS A 75 -25.64 -9.39 -14.79
C LYS A 75 -25.74 -7.96 -15.30
N GLY A 76 -26.96 -7.42 -15.41
CA GLY A 76 -27.24 -6.07 -15.92
C GLY A 76 -27.00 -4.94 -14.91
N ASP A 77 -26.83 -5.27 -13.63
CA ASP A 77 -26.48 -4.34 -12.56
C ASP A 77 -25.56 -5.03 -11.55
N LEU A 78 -24.42 -4.39 -11.26
CA LEU A 78 -23.44 -4.87 -10.28
C LEU A 78 -23.33 -3.95 -9.04
N SER A 79 -24.14 -2.91 -8.98
CA SER A 79 -24.06 -1.90 -7.92
C SER A 79 -24.33 -2.52 -6.56
N GLU A 80 -25.38 -3.34 -6.44
CA GLU A 80 -25.73 -4.01 -5.19
C GLU A 80 -24.65 -5.02 -4.76
N ASP A 81 -24.03 -5.76 -5.68
CA ASP A 81 -22.97 -6.72 -5.32
C ASP A 81 -21.76 -6.00 -4.72
N VAL A 82 -21.39 -4.85 -5.28
CA VAL A 82 -20.28 -4.04 -4.77
C VAL A 82 -20.66 -3.32 -3.48
N THR A 83 -21.90 -2.85 -3.35
CA THR A 83 -22.40 -2.22 -2.12
C THR A 83 -22.48 -3.21 -0.97
N GLU A 84 -22.86 -4.47 -1.21
CA GLU A 84 -22.83 -5.51 -0.19
C GLU A 84 -21.40 -5.90 0.22
N MET A 85 -20.45 -5.89 -0.71
CA MET A 85 -19.02 -6.01 -0.39
C MET A 85 -18.54 -4.87 0.52
N LEU A 86 -18.95 -3.64 0.22
CA LEU A 86 -18.66 -2.47 1.04
C LEU A 86 -19.30 -2.59 2.44
N ARG A 87 -20.60 -2.91 2.50
CA ARG A 87 -21.37 -3.11 3.74
C ARG A 87 -20.68 -4.11 4.65
N THR A 88 -20.35 -5.28 4.10
CA THR A 88 -19.69 -6.35 4.85
C THR A 88 -18.30 -5.93 5.35
N GLU A 89 -17.51 -5.21 4.55
CA GLU A 89 -16.16 -4.80 4.96
C GLU A 89 -16.22 -3.73 6.05
N VAL A 90 -17.09 -2.73 5.93
CA VAL A 90 -17.23 -1.64 6.90
C VAL A 90 -17.80 -2.15 8.22
N GLN A 91 -18.87 -2.95 8.19
CA GLN A 91 -19.49 -3.53 9.40
C GLN A 91 -18.54 -4.45 10.17
N ARG A 92 -17.61 -5.11 9.48
CA ARG A 92 -16.58 -5.93 10.12
C ARG A 92 -15.44 -5.07 10.67
N ARG A 93 -14.91 -4.15 9.86
CA ARG A 93 -13.67 -3.43 10.14
C ARG A 93 -13.82 -2.38 11.24
N ILE A 94 -14.94 -1.66 11.29
CA ILE A 94 -15.10 -0.55 12.26
C ILE A 94 -15.12 -1.07 13.71
N PRO A 95 -15.96 -2.05 14.09
CA PRO A 95 -15.96 -2.57 15.46
C PRO A 95 -14.65 -3.24 15.83
N GLU A 96 -13.93 -3.82 14.86
CA GLU A 96 -12.62 -4.42 15.09
C GLU A 96 -11.54 -3.34 15.33
N ALA A 97 -11.52 -2.29 14.50
CA ALA A 97 -10.59 -1.19 14.64
C ALA A 97 -10.78 -0.48 15.99
N LEU A 98 -12.01 -0.16 16.39
CA LEU A 98 -12.29 0.60 17.62
C LEU A 98 -12.00 -0.17 18.93
N LYS A 99 -11.58 -1.44 18.87
CA LYS A 99 -11.08 -2.18 20.05
C LYS A 99 -9.63 -1.85 20.39
N ASP A 100 -8.84 -1.44 19.40
CA ASP A 100 -7.44 -1.07 19.57
C ASP A 100 -7.34 0.43 19.90
N LYS A 101 -6.44 0.80 20.81
CA LYS A 101 -6.15 2.20 21.16
C LYS A 101 -5.72 2.99 19.92
N ASP A 102 -4.91 2.38 19.05
CA ASP A 102 -4.44 2.98 17.80
C ASP A 102 -5.39 2.75 16.61
N GLY A 103 -6.52 2.09 16.84
CA GLY A 103 -7.46 1.74 15.79
C GLY A 103 -8.19 2.93 15.13
N PRO A 104 -8.69 3.93 15.88
CA PRO A 104 -9.46 5.03 15.31
C PRO A 104 -8.74 5.81 14.20
N TRP A 105 -7.45 6.14 14.38
CA TRP A 105 -6.71 6.88 13.36
C TRP A 105 -6.38 6.02 12.14
N LYS A 106 -6.08 4.72 12.34
CA LYS A 106 -5.89 3.76 11.24
C LYS A 106 -7.18 3.61 10.43
N LEU A 107 -8.33 3.61 11.10
CA LEU A 107 -9.64 3.56 10.47
C LEU A 107 -9.88 4.81 9.61
N ILE A 108 -9.64 6.01 10.14
CA ILE A 108 -9.77 7.25 9.38
C ILE A 108 -8.82 7.27 8.17
N ALA A 109 -7.55 6.88 8.36
CA ALA A 109 -6.58 6.80 7.27
C ALA A 109 -7.04 5.86 6.17
N TRP A 110 -7.59 4.70 6.55
CA TRP A 110 -8.18 3.76 5.59
C TRP A 110 -9.39 4.35 4.86
N LEU A 111 -10.29 5.04 5.56
CA LEU A 111 -11.45 5.70 4.95
C LEU A 111 -11.05 6.77 3.93
N ASP A 112 -10.06 7.59 4.27
CA ASP A 112 -9.50 8.61 3.36
C ASP A 112 -8.77 7.99 2.17
N GLN A 113 -8.16 6.80 2.35
CA GLN A 113 -7.53 6.06 1.27
C GLN A 113 -8.56 5.47 0.29
N ILE A 114 -9.63 4.84 0.80
CA ILE A 114 -10.63 4.20 -0.08
C ILE A 114 -11.54 5.22 -0.76
N GLN A 115 -11.90 6.32 -0.08
CA GLN A 115 -12.72 7.40 -0.61
C GLN A 115 -12.04 8.74 -0.31
N PRO A 116 -11.01 9.12 -1.09
CA PRO A 116 -10.45 10.46 -1.03
C PRO A 116 -11.50 11.48 -1.50
N PRO A 117 -11.29 12.78 -1.24
CA PRO A 117 -12.19 13.82 -1.72
C PRO A 117 -12.40 13.72 -3.24
N ILE A 118 -13.65 13.64 -3.66
CA ILE A 118 -14.02 13.49 -5.07
C ILE A 118 -14.39 14.88 -5.61
N SER A 119 -13.70 15.31 -6.67
CA SER A 119 -14.02 16.55 -7.38
C SER A 119 -14.36 16.21 -8.83
N VAL A 120 -15.64 16.34 -9.20
CA VAL A 120 -16.08 16.10 -10.58
C VAL A 120 -17.21 17.07 -10.94
N GLY A 121 -17.11 17.71 -12.11
CA GLY A 121 -18.13 18.64 -12.61
C GLY A 121 -18.34 19.85 -11.70
N GLY A 122 -17.29 20.31 -11.02
CA GLY A 122 -17.36 21.42 -10.04
C GLY A 122 -18.03 21.05 -8.70
N ILE A 123 -18.51 19.81 -8.55
CA ILE A 123 -19.06 19.29 -7.30
C ILE A 123 -17.93 18.65 -6.50
N LEU A 124 -17.81 19.06 -5.24
CA LEU A 124 -16.84 18.52 -4.31
C LEU A 124 -17.55 17.64 -3.28
N PHE A 125 -17.14 16.38 -3.19
CA PHE A 125 -17.61 15.46 -2.17
C PHE A 125 -16.46 15.15 -1.20
N PRO A 126 -16.60 15.49 0.10
CA PRO A 126 -15.53 15.32 1.07
C PRO A 126 -15.22 13.84 1.35
N SER A 127 -14.01 13.54 1.81
CA SER A 127 -13.76 12.25 2.47
C SER A 127 -14.47 12.21 3.84
N TYR A 128 -14.53 11.04 4.46
CA TYR A 128 -15.21 10.93 5.76
C TYR A 128 -14.55 11.76 6.86
N SER A 129 -13.20 11.85 6.88
CA SER A 129 -12.50 12.72 7.83
C SER A 129 -12.89 14.20 7.65
N LEU A 130 -12.95 14.67 6.40
CA LEU A 130 -13.40 16.01 6.08
C LEU A 130 -14.88 16.22 6.44
N LYS A 131 -15.75 15.22 6.26
CA LYS A 131 -17.16 15.29 6.68
C LYS A 131 -17.26 15.53 8.19
N LEU A 132 -16.50 14.80 9.01
CA LEU A 132 -16.49 14.99 10.47
C LEU A 132 -16.08 16.42 10.87
N LEU A 133 -15.02 16.94 10.23
CA LEU A 133 -14.56 18.30 10.46
C LEU A 133 -15.58 19.35 9.98
N LEU A 134 -16.21 19.13 8.83
CA LEU A 134 -17.27 19.99 8.31
C LEU A 134 -18.46 20.03 9.25
N GLN A 135 -18.93 18.88 9.74
CA GLN A 135 -20.02 18.80 10.71
C GLN A 135 -19.68 19.55 12.00
N ARG A 136 -18.44 19.44 12.48
CA ARG A 136 -17.96 20.21 13.63
C ARG A 136 -18.02 21.72 13.36
N LEU A 137 -17.51 22.19 12.24
CA LEU A 137 -17.57 23.61 11.86
C LEU A 137 -19.02 24.09 11.65
N GLU A 138 -19.86 23.27 11.05
CA GLU A 138 -21.27 23.57 10.80
C GLU A 138 -22.08 23.67 12.09
N SER A 139 -21.77 22.86 13.10
CA SER A 139 -22.38 22.98 14.43
C SER A 139 -22.07 24.32 15.11
N GLN A 140 -20.93 24.94 14.76
CA GLN A 140 -20.49 26.24 15.25
C GLN A 140 -20.96 27.40 14.37
N LYS A 141 -21.60 27.11 13.22
CA LYS A 141 -21.95 28.09 12.17
C LYS A 141 -22.89 29.19 12.64
N ALA A 142 -23.72 28.94 13.66
CA ALA A 142 -24.55 29.97 14.27
C ALA A 142 -23.73 31.13 14.88
N GLY A 143 -22.43 30.90 15.14
CA GLY A 143 -21.47 31.91 15.61
C GLY A 143 -20.70 32.64 14.51
N PHE A 144 -20.88 32.31 13.22
CA PHE A 144 -20.19 32.99 12.12
C PHE A 144 -20.96 34.24 11.68
N GLY A 145 -20.79 35.33 12.42
CA GLY A 145 -21.37 36.63 12.07
C GLY A 145 -20.55 37.40 11.03
N LYS A 146 -19.25 37.11 10.93
CA LYS A 146 -18.27 37.74 10.03
C LYS A 146 -17.30 36.71 9.46
N LEU A 147 -16.62 37.07 8.36
CA LEU A 147 -15.56 36.23 7.76
C LEU A 147 -14.40 35.96 8.74
N ALA A 148 -14.12 36.89 9.66
CA ALA A 148 -13.12 36.71 10.71
C ALA A 148 -13.45 35.53 11.64
N ASP A 149 -14.73 35.32 11.98
CA ASP A 149 -15.16 34.22 12.85
C ASP A 149 -14.89 32.85 12.20
N VAL A 150 -15.00 32.78 10.86
CA VAL A 150 -14.68 31.58 10.08
C VAL A 150 -13.17 31.31 10.07
N GLN A 151 -12.37 32.37 9.92
CA GLN A 151 -10.91 32.28 9.99
C GLN A 151 -10.47 31.78 11.36
N ASP A 152 -11.00 32.35 12.45
CA ASP A 152 -10.67 31.95 13.82
C ASP A 152 -11.05 30.49 14.09
N ALA A 153 -12.23 30.04 13.63
CA ALA A 153 -12.66 28.66 13.78
C ALA A 153 -11.75 27.67 13.02
N LEU A 154 -11.35 28.01 11.79
CA LEU A 154 -10.43 27.19 10.99
C LEU A 154 -9.02 27.17 11.57
N LEU A 155 -8.52 28.30 12.09
CA LEU A 155 -7.21 28.34 12.78
C LEU A 155 -7.24 27.55 14.08
N GLY A 156 -8.33 27.62 14.84
CA GLY A 156 -8.54 26.77 16.02
C GLY A 156 -8.50 25.29 15.67
N LEU A 157 -9.19 24.89 14.59
CA LEU A 157 -9.17 23.52 14.08
C LEU A 157 -7.77 23.08 13.66
N VAL A 158 -7.03 23.91 12.92
CA VAL A 158 -5.64 23.60 12.54
C VAL A 158 -4.74 23.48 13.77
N SER A 159 -4.89 24.36 14.76
CA SER A 159 -4.14 24.30 16.01
C SER A 159 -4.39 23.00 16.76
N GLU A 160 -5.64 22.56 16.84
CA GLU A 160 -6.01 21.29 17.45
C GLU A 160 -5.51 20.09 16.65
N ALA A 161 -5.58 20.14 15.31
CA ALA A 161 -5.03 19.10 14.45
C ALA A 161 -3.53 18.92 14.67
N LEU A 162 -2.76 20.01 14.65
CA LEU A 162 -1.33 19.98 14.95
C LEU A 162 -1.05 19.44 16.35
N LYS A 163 -1.83 19.85 17.36
CA LYS A 163 -1.68 19.34 18.72
C LYS A 163 -1.90 17.82 18.78
N THR A 164 -2.97 17.30 18.18
CA THR A 164 -3.24 15.85 18.16
C THR A 164 -2.20 15.06 17.37
N GLU A 165 -1.65 15.65 16.31
CA GLU A 165 -0.54 15.07 15.54
C GLU A 165 0.75 15.03 16.36
N ASP A 166 1.08 16.12 17.07
CA ASP A 166 2.23 16.21 17.98
C ASP A 166 2.15 15.17 19.10
N GLU A 167 0.98 15.02 19.73
CA GLU A 167 0.72 14.00 20.77
C GLU A 167 0.93 12.58 20.23
N HIS A 168 0.45 12.29 19.02
CA HIS A 168 0.67 11.00 18.38
C HIS A 168 2.17 10.75 18.07
N LEU A 169 2.86 11.75 17.51
CA LEU A 169 4.28 11.64 17.21
C LEU A 169 5.12 11.39 18.47
N LEU A 170 4.81 12.08 19.57
CA LEU A 170 5.44 11.86 20.87
C LEU A 170 5.26 10.41 21.33
N HIS A 171 4.04 9.88 21.28
CA HIS A 171 3.77 8.49 21.69
C HIS A 171 4.48 7.45 20.79
N VAL A 172 4.56 7.72 19.49
CA VAL A 172 5.30 6.87 18.55
C VAL A 172 6.80 6.88 18.84
N VAL A 173 7.38 8.04 19.13
CA VAL A 173 8.80 8.16 19.46
C VAL A 173 9.12 7.50 20.80
N ASP A 174 8.23 7.65 21.78
CA ASP A 174 8.28 6.96 23.07
C ASP A 174 8.34 5.43 22.89
N SER A 175 7.38 4.87 22.14
CA SER A 175 7.37 3.44 21.83
C SER A 175 8.62 3.01 21.05
N LEU A 176 9.17 3.85 20.18
CA LEU A 176 10.42 3.55 19.45
C LEU A 176 11.63 3.53 20.38
N LEU A 177 11.69 4.45 21.35
CA LEU A 177 12.74 4.48 22.37
C LEU A 177 12.67 3.20 23.21
N GLU A 178 11.52 2.86 23.78
CA GLU A 178 11.34 1.64 24.58
C GLU A 178 11.74 0.38 23.80
N ASN A 179 11.24 0.22 22.56
CA ASN A 179 11.58 -0.93 21.71
C ASN A 179 13.05 -0.96 21.32
N THR A 180 13.70 0.19 21.16
CA THR A 180 15.13 0.25 20.83
C THR A 180 15.97 -0.11 22.05
N HIS A 181 15.56 0.34 23.24
CA HIS A 181 16.22 0.01 24.50
C HIS A 181 16.25 -1.50 24.72
N GLN A 182 15.08 -2.15 24.67
CA GLN A 182 14.96 -3.59 24.88
C GLN A 182 15.82 -4.37 23.87
N ARG A 183 15.77 -4.01 22.59
CA ARG A 183 16.59 -4.66 21.56
C ARG A 183 18.08 -4.40 21.74
N LEU A 184 18.45 -3.23 22.25
CA LEU A 184 19.85 -2.89 22.51
C LEU A 184 20.39 -3.77 23.64
N GLU A 185 19.64 -3.93 24.73
CA GLU A 185 20.02 -4.83 25.84
C GLU A 185 20.20 -6.27 25.36
N GLU A 186 19.24 -6.79 24.58
CA GLU A 186 19.30 -8.13 23.98
C GLU A 186 20.54 -8.27 23.06
N GLN A 187 20.83 -7.27 22.24
CA GLN A 187 21.99 -7.27 21.34
C GLN A 187 23.31 -7.20 22.10
N ILE A 188 23.41 -6.36 23.14
CA ILE A 188 24.61 -6.26 23.96
C ILE A 188 24.89 -7.61 24.61
N GLU A 189 23.89 -8.24 25.22
CA GLU A 189 24.06 -9.54 25.88
C GLU A 189 24.45 -10.65 24.88
N GLU A 190 23.82 -10.69 23.70
CA GLU A 190 24.19 -11.64 22.64
C GLU A 190 25.65 -11.46 22.20
N ARG A 191 26.11 -10.22 22.00
CA ARG A 191 27.49 -9.93 21.59
C ARG A 191 28.49 -10.20 22.71
N ARG A 192 28.10 -9.93 23.94
CA ARG A 192 28.87 -10.24 25.14
C ARG A 192 29.08 -11.75 25.26
N GLN A 193 28.04 -12.54 25.11
CA GLN A 193 28.12 -13.99 25.15
C GLN A 193 28.93 -14.56 23.98
N ALA A 194 28.83 -13.97 22.79
CA ALA A 194 29.64 -14.34 21.64
C ALA A 194 31.14 -14.04 21.85
N LEU A 195 31.46 -12.91 22.50
CA LEU A 195 32.81 -12.56 22.93
C LEU A 195 33.34 -13.60 23.94
N ASP A 196 32.57 -13.90 24.98
CA ASP A 196 32.92 -14.87 26.04
C ASP A 196 33.18 -16.26 25.43
N THR A 197 32.25 -16.75 24.59
CA THR A 197 32.38 -18.04 23.89
C THR A 197 33.61 -18.09 22.98
N PHE A 198 33.94 -16.98 22.33
CA PHE A 198 35.12 -16.90 21.48
C PHE A 198 36.41 -17.04 22.29
N PHE A 199 36.51 -16.36 23.43
CA PHE A 199 37.66 -16.46 24.33
C PHE A 199 37.78 -17.86 24.95
N GLU A 200 36.69 -18.47 25.40
CA GLU A 200 36.68 -19.88 25.85
C GLU A 200 37.18 -20.85 24.74
N GLY A 201 36.86 -20.55 23.48
CA GLY A 201 37.33 -21.34 22.33
C GLY A 201 38.83 -21.18 22.03
N LEU A 202 39.44 -20.05 22.40
CA LEU A 202 40.88 -19.85 22.27
C LEU A 202 41.66 -20.73 23.26
N ASP A 203 41.17 -20.86 24.50
CA ASP A 203 41.77 -21.71 25.54
C ASP A 203 41.88 -23.18 25.12
N ILE A 204 40.86 -23.70 24.44
CA ILE A 204 40.81 -25.09 23.95
C ILE A 204 41.83 -25.32 22.81
N GLY A 205 42.07 -24.30 21.98
CA GLY A 205 43.01 -24.37 20.86
C GLY A 205 44.48 -24.33 21.28
N GLU A 206 44.80 -23.76 22.44
CA GLU A 206 46.18 -23.73 22.99
C GLU A 206 46.64 -25.09 23.53
N GLU A 207 45.71 -25.98 23.92
CA GLU A 207 46.02 -27.35 24.37
C GLU A 207 46.44 -28.29 23.22
N GLU A 208 46.03 -28.00 21.98
CA GLU A 208 46.44 -28.71 20.77
C GLU A 208 47.63 -27.97 20.14
N GLU A 209 48.88 -28.46 20.33
CA GLU A 209 50.17 -27.91 19.83
C GLU A 209 50.15 -27.30 18.39
N THR A 210 49.54 -26.13 18.24
CA THR A 210 49.36 -25.41 16.97
C THR A 210 50.15 -24.11 17.01
N ALA A 211 50.65 -23.68 15.85
CA ALA A 211 51.49 -22.50 15.74
C ALA A 211 50.75 -21.24 16.25
N PRO A 212 51.45 -20.28 16.89
CA PRO A 212 50.83 -19.08 17.45
C PRO A 212 50.08 -18.32 16.35
N ARG A 213 48.75 -18.19 16.53
CA ARG A 213 47.86 -17.51 15.57
C ARG A 213 48.18 -16.01 15.53
N ASN A 214 48.04 -15.41 14.36
CA ASN A 214 48.33 -13.98 14.17
C ASN A 214 47.25 -13.12 14.87
N PRO A 215 47.62 -12.17 15.76
CA PRO A 215 46.66 -11.29 16.46
C PRO A 215 45.65 -10.58 15.55
N ARG A 216 46.04 -10.24 14.32
CA ARG A 216 45.13 -9.59 13.36
C ARG A 216 44.06 -10.55 12.82
N GLU A 217 44.41 -11.80 12.59
CA GLU A 217 43.47 -12.82 12.10
C GLU A 217 42.46 -13.19 13.18
N ILE A 218 42.91 -13.28 14.44
CA ILE A 218 42.04 -13.48 15.61
C ILE A 218 41.08 -12.29 15.76
N LEU A 219 41.56 -11.05 15.60
CA LEU A 219 40.71 -9.86 15.70
C LEU A 219 39.72 -9.75 14.54
N ASP A 220 40.11 -10.13 13.31
CA ASP A 220 39.22 -10.17 12.16
C ASP A 220 38.13 -11.25 12.35
N GLU A 221 38.50 -12.41 12.90
CA GLU A 221 37.56 -13.49 13.26
C GLU A 221 36.60 -13.01 14.36
N LEU A 222 37.12 -12.41 15.42
CA LEU A 222 36.34 -11.86 16.53
C LEU A 222 35.39 -10.77 16.06
N SER A 223 35.87 -9.80 15.28
CA SER A 223 35.06 -8.76 14.61
C SER A 223 33.95 -9.37 13.75
N GLY A 224 34.24 -10.50 13.08
CA GLY A 224 33.27 -11.29 12.33
C GLY A 224 32.20 -11.93 13.23
N VAL A 225 32.58 -12.47 14.38
CA VAL A 225 31.68 -13.11 15.36
C VAL A 225 30.80 -12.08 16.08
N VAL A 226 31.36 -10.96 16.53
CA VAL A 226 30.60 -9.89 17.21
C VAL A 226 29.92 -8.92 16.24
N HIS A 227 30.17 -9.04 14.93
CA HIS A 227 29.61 -8.19 13.88
C HIS A 227 29.84 -6.68 14.07
N VAL A 228 30.95 -6.31 14.71
CA VAL A 228 31.32 -4.93 15.03
C VAL A 228 32.80 -4.73 14.71
N PRO A 229 33.20 -3.63 14.05
CA PRO A 229 34.60 -3.36 13.77
C PRO A 229 35.37 -3.05 15.07
N LEU A 230 36.24 -3.96 15.48
CA LEU A 230 37.12 -3.81 16.64
C LEU A 230 38.43 -3.13 16.25
N LYS A 231 38.99 -2.31 17.15
CA LYS A 231 40.28 -1.65 16.92
C LYS A 231 41.18 -1.81 18.13
N ILE A 232 42.41 -2.22 17.87
CA ILE A 232 43.47 -2.30 18.88
C ILE A 232 44.70 -1.54 18.40
N SER A 233 45.32 -0.81 19.31
CA SER A 233 46.57 -0.07 19.11
C SER A 233 47.77 -1.01 18.93
N PRO A 234 48.92 -0.52 18.43
CA PRO A 234 50.14 -1.34 18.31
C PRO A 234 50.69 -1.87 19.63
N GLU A 235 50.37 -1.23 20.76
CA GLU A 235 50.77 -1.68 22.10
C GLU A 235 49.84 -2.79 22.59
N GLU A 236 48.52 -2.62 22.41
CA GLU A 236 47.52 -3.65 22.68
C GLU A 236 47.72 -4.89 21.80
N GLN A 237 48.17 -4.75 20.55
CA GLN A 237 48.55 -5.90 19.69
C GLN A 237 49.70 -6.73 20.26
N ARG A 238 50.60 -6.12 21.05
CA ARG A 238 51.68 -6.86 21.73
C ARG A 238 51.14 -7.54 22.97
N ALA A 239 50.36 -6.82 23.78
CA ALA A 239 49.69 -7.39 24.97
C ALA A 239 48.80 -8.59 24.61
N PHE A 240 47.99 -8.48 23.56
CA PHE A 240 47.12 -9.54 23.06
C PHE A 240 47.88 -10.76 22.51
N ARG A 241 49.12 -10.57 22.05
CA ARG A 241 49.98 -11.68 21.62
C ARG A 241 50.54 -12.45 22.82
N ASP A 242 50.88 -11.72 23.88
CA ASP A 242 51.49 -12.28 25.08
C ASP A 242 50.43 -12.92 26.01
N ASP A 243 49.22 -12.34 26.04
CA ASP A 243 48.04 -12.82 26.77
C ASP A 243 46.75 -12.36 26.04
N PRO A 244 46.02 -13.27 25.35
CA PRO A 244 44.78 -12.94 24.65
C PRO A 244 43.69 -12.34 25.57
N HIS A 245 43.63 -12.74 26.84
CA HIS A 245 42.60 -12.25 27.78
C HIS A 245 42.88 -10.83 28.29
N SER A 246 44.10 -10.33 28.13
CA SER A 246 44.50 -8.99 28.61
C SER A 246 43.66 -7.84 28.02
N LEU A 247 42.97 -8.06 26.90
CA LEU A 247 42.12 -7.06 26.24
C LEU A 247 40.62 -7.36 26.34
N GLU A 248 40.20 -8.44 27.01
CA GLU A 248 38.81 -8.88 27.00
C GLU A 248 37.84 -7.79 27.48
N GLU A 249 38.16 -7.11 28.58
CA GLU A 249 37.35 -6.01 29.14
C GLU A 249 37.30 -4.78 28.20
N SER A 250 38.45 -4.38 27.63
CA SER A 250 38.53 -3.28 26.65
C SER A 250 37.73 -3.59 25.38
N LEU A 251 37.80 -4.84 24.88
CA LEU A 251 37.04 -5.27 23.72
C LEU A 251 35.53 -5.34 24.03
N ARG A 252 35.15 -5.77 25.24
CA ARG A 252 33.77 -5.75 25.71
C ARG A 252 33.19 -4.32 25.69
N GLU A 253 33.92 -3.36 26.27
CA GLU A 253 33.53 -1.93 26.24
C GLU A 253 33.44 -1.39 24.80
N GLN A 254 34.38 -1.75 23.91
CA GLN A 254 34.34 -1.36 22.50
C GLN A 254 33.11 -1.92 21.77
N VAL A 255 32.77 -3.19 22.02
CA VAL A 255 31.58 -3.84 21.46
C VAL A 255 30.32 -3.13 21.94
N GLU A 256 30.17 -2.95 23.25
CA GLU A 256 29.00 -2.28 23.85
C GLU A 256 28.81 -0.86 23.30
N SER A 257 29.89 -0.07 23.27
CA SER A 257 29.88 1.29 22.74
C SER A 257 29.49 1.34 21.26
N ALA A 258 30.02 0.42 20.45
CA ALA A 258 29.75 0.40 19.02
C ALA A 258 28.33 -0.10 18.69
N VAL A 259 27.82 -1.12 19.39
CA VAL A 259 26.43 -1.58 19.24
C VAL A 259 25.46 -0.47 19.66
N THR A 260 25.74 0.20 20.79
CA THR A 260 24.97 1.34 21.26
C THR A 260 24.95 2.46 20.22
N ASN A 261 26.10 2.90 19.73
CA ASN A 261 26.17 3.96 18.73
C ASN A 261 25.43 3.59 17.42
N GLN A 262 25.52 2.34 16.97
CA GLN A 262 24.74 1.87 15.81
C GLN A 262 23.22 1.92 16.07
N ALA A 263 22.77 1.54 17.26
CA ALA A 263 21.36 1.63 17.65
C ALA A 263 20.89 3.10 17.67
N LEU A 264 21.69 4.00 18.24
CA LEU A 264 21.37 5.43 18.33
C LEU A 264 21.30 6.10 16.95
N VAL A 265 22.24 5.84 16.05
CA VAL A 265 22.18 6.38 14.68
C VAL A 265 20.92 5.90 13.95
N ARG A 266 20.53 4.62 14.13
CA ARG A 266 19.30 4.08 13.54
C ARG A 266 18.05 4.68 14.16
N LEU A 267 18.03 4.87 15.48
CA LEU A 267 16.95 5.49 16.23
C LEU A 267 16.74 6.94 15.78
N LEU A 268 17.77 7.78 15.86
CA LEU A 268 17.69 9.18 15.42
C LEU A 268 17.24 9.27 13.96
N GLY A 269 17.83 8.46 13.07
CA GLY A 269 17.41 8.43 11.66
C GLY A 269 15.99 7.89 11.45
N ALA A 270 15.44 7.06 12.35
CA ALA A 270 14.05 6.64 12.31
C ALA A 270 13.11 7.75 12.79
N VAL A 271 13.50 8.51 13.81
CA VAL A 271 12.73 9.66 14.30
C VAL A 271 12.72 10.80 13.28
N GLU A 272 13.88 11.20 12.76
CA GLU A 272 14.00 12.28 11.77
C GLU A 272 13.22 11.99 10.48
N ARG A 273 13.20 10.74 10.01
CA ARG A 273 12.39 10.34 8.85
C ARG A 273 10.89 10.47 9.09
N ARG A 274 10.42 10.31 10.34
CA ARG A 274 9.00 10.49 10.69
C ARG A 274 8.63 11.96 10.85
N LEU A 275 9.57 12.78 11.30
CA LEU A 275 9.38 14.24 11.46
C LEU A 275 9.53 15.00 10.15
N GLU A 276 10.22 14.43 9.16
CA GLU A 276 10.67 15.11 7.93
C GLU A 276 11.54 16.35 8.19
N GLU A 277 12.04 16.50 9.43
CA GLU A 277 12.91 17.57 9.90
C GLU A 277 14.02 16.97 10.79
N PRO A 278 15.26 17.50 10.74
CA PRO A 278 16.36 17.01 11.57
C PRO A 278 16.17 17.38 13.04
N LEU A 279 16.62 16.52 13.95
CA LEU A 279 16.61 16.80 15.39
C LEU A 279 17.79 17.66 15.86
N GLU A 280 18.79 17.87 15.00
CA GLU A 280 20.03 18.58 15.31
C GLU A 280 20.82 17.91 16.46
N LEU A 281 20.65 16.58 16.64
CA LEU A 281 21.36 15.77 17.63
C LEU A 281 22.52 14.99 16.98
N ASP A 282 23.66 14.91 17.68
CA ASP A 282 24.80 14.08 17.30
C ASP A 282 24.86 12.84 18.20
N ALA A 283 24.72 11.66 17.61
CA ALA A 283 24.75 10.38 18.34
C ALA A 283 26.02 10.20 19.18
N ALA A 284 27.16 10.75 18.73
CA ALA A 284 28.42 10.63 19.45
C ALA A 284 28.49 11.52 20.71
N GLN A 285 27.60 12.50 20.85
CA GLN A 285 27.54 13.44 21.98
C GLN A 285 26.42 13.10 22.96
N LEU A 286 25.59 12.10 22.67
CA LEU A 286 24.51 11.69 23.55
C LEU A 286 25.05 10.93 24.79
N PRO A 287 24.37 11.05 25.94
CA PRO A 287 24.71 10.28 27.14
C PRO A 287 24.67 8.77 26.88
N THR A 288 25.49 8.02 27.62
CA THR A 288 25.42 6.55 27.66
C THR A 288 24.24 6.04 28.49
N ASP A 289 23.77 6.84 29.44
CA ASP A 289 22.56 6.55 30.22
C ASP A 289 21.31 6.70 29.35
N TRP A 290 20.48 5.66 29.31
CA TRP A 290 19.35 5.58 28.39
C TRP A 290 18.25 6.59 28.73
N ASP A 291 17.97 6.81 30.01
CA ASP A 291 16.92 7.74 30.45
C ASP A 291 17.31 9.18 30.10
N MET A 292 18.56 9.57 30.38
CA MET A 292 19.08 10.89 29.99
C MET A 292 19.09 11.10 28.47
N LEU A 293 19.35 10.05 27.70
CA LEU A 293 19.29 10.10 26.24
C LEU A 293 17.86 10.29 25.74
N ALA A 294 16.91 9.52 26.27
CA ALA A 294 15.50 9.63 25.94
C ALA A 294 14.99 11.05 26.20
N ASP A 295 15.33 11.64 27.36
CA ASP A 295 15.00 13.02 27.73
C ASP A 295 15.55 14.05 26.73
N GLN A 296 16.78 13.87 26.25
CA GLN A 296 17.36 14.76 25.23
C GLN A 296 16.64 14.64 23.89
N VAL A 297 16.29 13.42 23.47
CA VAL A 297 15.51 13.18 22.24
C VAL A 297 14.13 13.83 22.35
N PHE A 298 13.42 13.68 23.47
CA PHE A 298 12.13 14.32 23.70
C PHE A 298 12.21 15.85 23.74
N THR A 299 13.27 16.39 24.34
CA THR A 299 13.50 17.84 24.38
C THR A 299 13.74 18.42 22.99
N ALA A 300 14.58 17.75 22.19
CA ALA A 300 14.84 18.13 20.80
C ALA A 300 13.55 18.03 19.95
N LEU A 301 12.81 16.93 20.10
CA LEU A 301 11.53 16.72 19.44
C LEU A 301 10.53 17.84 19.79
N GLY A 302 10.34 18.15 21.06
CA GLY A 302 9.45 19.23 21.51
C GLY A 302 9.84 20.59 20.93
N THR A 303 11.14 20.85 20.78
CA THR A 303 11.66 22.07 20.14
C THR A 303 11.30 22.12 18.65
N VAL A 304 11.47 21.02 17.92
CA VAL A 304 11.11 20.92 16.49
C VAL A 304 9.60 21.10 16.29
N LEU A 305 8.77 20.42 17.09
CA LEU A 305 7.31 20.53 17.00
C LEU A 305 6.82 21.96 17.32
N THR A 306 7.41 22.61 18.32
CA THR A 306 7.11 24.01 18.65
C THR A 306 7.47 24.94 17.49
N ARG A 307 8.67 24.79 16.92
CA ARG A 307 9.14 25.56 15.75
C ARG A 307 8.23 25.35 14.54
N ARG A 308 7.79 24.11 14.29
CA ARG A 308 6.82 23.78 13.23
C ARG A 308 5.50 24.52 13.45
N ARG A 309 4.96 24.50 14.68
CA ARG A 309 3.71 25.18 15.02
C ARG A 309 3.80 26.69 14.82
N GLU A 310 4.87 27.31 15.30
CA GLU A 310 5.13 28.76 15.12
C GLU A 310 5.26 29.14 13.63
N ARG A 311 5.94 28.31 12.82
CA ARG A 311 6.05 28.51 11.37
C ARG A 311 4.71 28.45 10.65
N LEU A 312 3.81 27.55 11.07
CA LEU A 312 2.52 27.35 10.42
C LEU A 312 1.47 28.38 10.86
N LEU A 313 1.36 28.66 12.16
CA LEU A 313 0.30 29.48 12.75
C LEU A 313 0.74 30.90 13.14
N GLY A 314 2.04 31.15 13.25
CA GLY A 314 2.62 32.37 13.82
C GLY A 314 2.98 32.21 15.29
N SER A 315 3.74 33.17 15.83
CA SER A 315 4.09 33.20 17.26
C SER A 315 2.96 33.81 18.09
N ASN A 316 2.83 33.39 19.36
CA ASN A 316 1.79 33.86 20.29
C ASN A 316 1.74 35.41 20.33
N GLY A 317 0.80 36.00 19.60
CA GLY A 317 0.57 37.45 19.54
C GLY A 317 0.84 38.15 18.19
N ARG A 318 1.43 37.47 17.19
CA ARG A 318 1.57 37.98 15.81
C ARG A 318 1.11 36.91 14.81
N THR A 319 -0.20 36.82 14.61
CA THR A 319 -0.85 35.85 13.72
C THR A 319 -0.52 36.06 12.23
N THR A 320 -0.01 37.23 11.83
CA THR A 320 0.29 37.58 10.43
C THR A 320 1.49 36.87 9.83
N ASP A 321 2.33 36.22 10.64
CA ASP A 321 3.59 35.62 10.18
C ASP A 321 3.44 34.13 9.82
N GLY A 322 2.35 33.48 10.25
CA GLY A 322 2.09 32.07 9.99
C GLY A 322 1.73 31.82 8.53
N VAL A 323 2.36 30.81 7.90
CA VAL A 323 2.10 30.48 6.50
C VAL A 323 0.64 30.06 6.27
N VAL A 324 0.09 29.23 7.17
CA VAL A 324 -1.30 28.77 7.08
C VAL A 324 -2.25 29.93 7.33
N THR A 325 -1.94 30.80 8.29
CA THR A 325 -2.75 31.97 8.62
C THR A 325 -2.88 32.92 7.44
N ARG A 326 -1.78 33.24 6.76
CA ARG A 326 -1.76 34.10 5.58
C ARG A 326 -2.48 33.48 4.38
N ASP A 327 -2.25 32.19 4.13
CA ASP A 327 -2.90 31.48 3.03
C ASP A 327 -4.43 31.40 3.25
N LEU A 328 -4.85 31.16 4.50
CA LEU A 328 -6.25 31.16 4.90
C LEU A 328 -6.89 32.54 4.75
N GLU A 329 -6.25 33.60 5.26
CA GLU A 329 -6.74 34.97 5.13
C GLU A 329 -6.94 35.34 3.65
N THR A 330 -5.97 35.00 2.80
CA THR A 330 -6.05 35.23 1.36
C THR A 330 -7.21 34.46 0.72
N ALA A 331 -7.42 33.20 1.11
CA ALA A 331 -8.48 32.35 0.57
C ALA A 331 -9.88 32.79 1.03
N VAL A 332 -10.04 33.14 2.31
CA VAL A 332 -11.30 33.64 2.87
C VAL A 332 -11.70 34.96 2.24
N ASN A 333 -10.76 35.88 2.01
CA ASN A 333 -11.02 37.17 1.37
C ASN A 333 -11.44 37.04 -0.10
N ARG A 334 -11.19 35.90 -0.75
CA ARG A 334 -11.67 35.60 -2.12
C ARG A 334 -13.11 35.09 -2.16
N ILE A 335 -13.70 34.73 -1.02
CA ILE A 335 -15.07 34.21 -0.97
C ILE A 335 -16.03 35.37 -1.25
N GLN A 336 -16.83 35.21 -2.31
CA GLN A 336 -17.90 36.13 -2.65
C GLN A 336 -19.25 35.53 -2.26
N GLY A 337 -20.14 36.34 -1.69
CA GLY A 337 -21.48 35.90 -1.26
C GLY A 337 -21.49 35.11 0.06
N PRO A 338 -22.59 34.41 0.36
CA PRO A 338 -22.74 33.69 1.63
C PRO A 338 -21.80 32.48 1.71
N LEU A 339 -21.33 32.18 2.91
CA LEU A 339 -20.48 31.02 3.18
C LEU A 339 -21.24 29.71 2.93
N THR A 340 -20.75 28.92 1.97
CA THR A 340 -21.31 27.60 1.60
C THR A 340 -20.44 26.47 2.17
N SER A 341 -21.01 25.27 2.29
CA SER A 341 -20.24 24.08 2.69
C SER A 341 -19.14 23.73 1.66
N ASN A 342 -19.33 24.07 0.39
CA ASN A 342 -18.29 23.93 -0.64
C ASN A 342 -17.08 24.85 -0.38
N HIS A 343 -17.32 26.09 0.06
CA HIS A 343 -16.24 27.00 0.47
C HIS A 343 -15.45 26.41 1.64
N LEU A 344 -16.14 25.94 2.69
CA LEU A 344 -15.49 25.32 3.85
C LEU A 344 -14.71 24.06 3.47
N THR A 345 -15.28 23.21 2.61
CA THR A 345 -14.61 21.99 2.14
C THR A 345 -13.36 22.32 1.34
N GLY A 346 -13.42 23.31 0.45
CA GLY A 346 -12.27 23.78 -0.32
C GLY A 346 -11.16 24.35 0.59
N LEU A 347 -11.52 25.11 1.62
CA LEU A 347 -10.57 25.60 2.62
C LEU A 347 -9.93 24.44 3.40
N LEU A 348 -10.73 23.48 3.89
CA LEU A 348 -10.21 22.30 4.59
C LEU A 348 -9.29 21.46 3.70
N MET A 349 -9.52 21.36 2.40
CA MET A 349 -8.61 20.67 1.50
C MET A 349 -7.32 21.45 1.21
N MET A 350 -7.37 22.77 1.24
CA MET A 350 -6.24 23.65 0.97
C MET A 350 -5.28 23.73 2.17
N LEU A 351 -5.79 23.88 3.39
CA LEU A 351 -4.98 24.13 4.59
C LEU A 351 -3.88 23.09 4.87
N PRO A 352 -4.12 21.77 4.69
CA PRO A 352 -3.08 20.76 4.85
C PRO A 352 -1.99 20.79 3.80
N GLN A 353 -2.20 21.51 2.70
CA GLN A 353 -1.31 21.51 1.55
C GLN A 353 -0.43 22.77 1.55
N GLY A 354 0.82 22.58 1.13
CA GLY A 354 1.78 23.65 0.89
C GLY A 354 2.52 23.48 -0.41
N THR A 355 3.29 24.50 -0.78
CA THR A 355 4.21 24.43 -1.92
C THR A 355 5.63 24.65 -1.44
N ARG A 356 6.55 23.80 -1.90
CA ARG A 356 8.00 23.95 -1.69
C ARG A 356 8.69 23.98 -3.05
N ALA A 357 9.60 24.94 -3.23
CA ALA A 357 10.46 24.92 -4.40
C ALA A 357 11.43 23.74 -4.31
N ALA A 358 11.40 22.87 -5.32
CA ALA A 358 12.30 21.75 -5.49
C ALA A 358 12.98 21.87 -6.86
N PHE A 359 14.01 21.06 -7.10
CA PHE A 359 14.62 20.94 -8.42
C PHE A 359 14.25 19.57 -8.99
N ASP A 360 13.75 19.55 -10.23
CA ASP A 360 13.49 18.31 -10.94
C ASP A 360 14.82 17.55 -11.16
N LYS A 361 14.86 16.27 -10.77
CA LYS A 361 16.09 15.45 -10.83
C LYS A 361 16.57 15.17 -12.26
N LYS A 362 15.71 15.28 -13.27
CA LYS A 362 16.01 15.06 -14.69
C LYS A 362 16.29 16.35 -15.43
N THR A 363 15.48 17.40 -15.22
CA THR A 363 15.60 18.65 -15.97
C THR A 363 16.42 19.72 -15.24
N HIS A 364 16.76 19.51 -13.95
CA HIS A 364 17.41 20.50 -13.08
C HIS A 364 16.68 21.84 -13.00
N ARG A 365 15.42 21.90 -13.44
CA ARG A 365 14.57 23.10 -13.36
C ARG A 365 13.92 23.21 -11.99
N ARG A 366 13.69 24.44 -11.56
CA ARG A 366 12.96 24.72 -10.33
C ARG A 366 11.48 24.40 -10.56
N VAL A 367 10.96 23.42 -9.84
CA VAL A 367 9.55 23.00 -9.84
C VAL A 367 8.95 23.23 -8.47
N PHE A 368 7.68 23.64 -8.41
CA PHE A 368 6.96 23.72 -7.14
C PHE A 368 6.30 22.36 -6.85
N GLN A 369 6.73 21.70 -5.78
CA GLN A 369 6.13 20.45 -5.34
C GLN A 369 5.12 20.71 -4.22
N ARG A 370 3.98 20.02 -4.27
CA ARG A 370 3.02 20.01 -3.17
C ARG A 370 3.62 19.24 -2.00
N THR A 371 3.54 19.82 -0.80
CA THR A 371 4.00 19.22 0.45
C THR A 371 2.85 19.19 1.44
N THR A 372 2.74 18.12 2.22
CA THR A 372 1.79 18.06 3.34
C THR A 372 2.35 18.87 4.50
N ARG A 373 1.55 19.79 5.04
CA ARG A 373 1.92 20.67 6.17
C ARG A 373 1.41 20.13 7.50
N LEU A 374 0.26 19.48 7.49
CA LEU A 374 -0.42 18.86 8.64
C LEU A 374 -1.34 17.74 8.14
N THR A 375 -1.81 16.90 9.05
CA THR A 375 -2.88 15.94 8.76
C THR A 375 -4.06 16.10 9.70
N TYR A 376 -5.26 15.83 9.20
CA TYR A 376 -6.49 15.78 10.01
C TYR A 376 -6.81 14.40 10.55
N THR A 377 -6.07 13.37 10.14
CA THR A 377 -6.37 11.97 10.48
C THR A 377 -6.52 11.77 11.99
N TYR A 378 -5.61 12.32 12.79
CA TYR A 378 -5.63 12.16 14.25
C TYR A 378 -6.76 12.96 14.91
N LEU A 379 -7.02 14.19 14.45
CA LEU A 379 -8.14 14.98 14.96
C LEU A 379 -9.49 14.33 14.63
N ALA A 380 -9.67 13.86 13.39
CA ALA A 380 -10.87 13.15 12.99
C ALA A 380 -11.05 11.83 13.77
N ALA A 381 -9.97 11.17 14.14
CA ALA A 381 -10.01 9.98 14.99
C ALA A 381 -10.52 10.29 16.40
N HIS A 382 -10.08 11.40 17.00
CA HIS A 382 -10.59 11.86 18.31
C HIS A 382 -12.10 12.14 18.27
N LEU A 383 -12.65 12.58 17.12
CA LEU A 383 -14.09 12.78 16.95
C LEU A 383 -14.90 11.47 16.95
N LEU A 384 -14.24 10.31 16.86
CA LEU A 384 -14.88 9.00 16.99
C LEU A 384 -14.86 8.46 18.43
N GLU A 385 -14.05 9.04 19.32
CA GLU A 385 -13.88 8.52 20.67
C GLU A 385 -15.17 8.61 21.49
N GLY A 386 -15.46 7.54 22.25
CA GLY A 386 -16.65 7.44 23.09
C GLY A 386 -17.98 7.26 22.36
N ARG A 387 -17.96 7.17 21.02
CA ARG A 387 -19.15 6.89 20.21
C ARG A 387 -19.39 5.39 20.06
N ASP A 388 -20.64 5.01 19.79
CA ASP A 388 -21.00 3.62 19.55
C ASP A 388 -20.43 3.10 18.21
N PRO A 389 -19.74 1.93 18.19
CA PRO A 389 -19.16 1.40 16.96
C PRO A 389 -20.17 1.10 15.85
N GLN A 390 -21.39 0.70 16.20
CA GLN A 390 -22.43 0.40 15.21
C GLN A 390 -22.98 1.69 14.61
N GLU A 391 -23.19 2.73 15.42
CA GLU A 391 -23.56 4.07 14.95
C GLU A 391 -22.51 4.63 13.98
N ILE A 392 -21.22 4.53 14.30
CA ILE A 392 -20.14 4.95 13.39
C ILE A 392 -20.20 4.14 12.09
N ALA A 393 -20.43 2.83 12.17
CA ALA A 393 -20.51 1.98 10.98
C ALA A 393 -21.64 2.40 10.05
N ASP A 394 -22.82 2.69 10.60
CA ASP A 394 -23.98 3.13 9.83
C ASP A 394 -23.74 4.52 9.19
N GLU A 395 -23.12 5.45 9.92
CA GLU A 395 -22.77 6.78 9.38
C GLU A 395 -21.72 6.75 8.28
N VAL A 396 -20.71 5.90 8.44
CA VAL A 396 -19.68 5.67 7.43
C VAL A 396 -20.31 5.05 6.18
N LEU A 397 -21.17 4.05 6.35
CA LEU A 397 -21.88 3.44 5.22
C LEU A 397 -22.75 4.45 4.49
N GLN A 398 -23.54 5.23 5.22
CA GLN A 398 -24.37 6.28 4.63
C GLN A 398 -23.52 7.29 3.83
N HIS A 399 -22.34 7.65 4.34
CA HIS A 399 -21.40 8.54 3.64
C HIS A 399 -20.87 7.92 2.35
N LEU A 400 -20.42 6.66 2.40
CA LEU A 400 -19.83 5.99 1.25
C LEU A 400 -20.88 5.64 0.18
N GLU A 401 -22.10 5.28 0.57
CA GLU A 401 -23.23 5.10 -0.35
C GLU A 401 -23.63 6.45 -1.00
N ALA A 402 -23.59 7.56 -0.25
CA ALA A 402 -23.80 8.89 -0.83
C ALA A 402 -22.71 9.27 -1.85
N ALA A 403 -21.45 8.86 -1.59
CA ALA A 403 -20.35 9.04 -2.55
C ALA A 403 -20.58 8.23 -3.84
N GLN A 404 -21.06 6.99 -3.73
CA GLN A 404 -21.42 6.18 -4.90
C GLN A 404 -22.57 6.82 -5.69
N ALA A 405 -23.60 7.31 -5.01
CA ALA A 405 -24.74 7.98 -5.64
C ALA A 405 -24.32 9.28 -6.36
N MET A 406 -23.38 10.03 -5.79
CA MET A 406 -22.77 11.20 -6.45
C MET A 406 -22.06 10.78 -7.74
N LEU A 407 -21.19 9.75 -7.70
CA LEU A 407 -20.52 9.24 -8.88
C LEU A 407 -21.50 8.76 -9.95
N ARG A 408 -22.56 8.05 -9.58
CA ARG A 408 -23.62 7.60 -10.50
C ARG A 408 -24.21 8.78 -11.27
N ARG A 409 -24.64 9.81 -10.56
CA ARG A 409 -25.28 11.01 -11.15
C ARG A 409 -24.30 11.73 -12.08
N THR A 410 -23.05 11.86 -11.66
CA THR A 410 -22.01 12.51 -12.45
C THR A 410 -21.70 11.74 -13.73
N TYR A 411 -21.52 10.42 -13.66
CA TYR A 411 -21.33 9.61 -14.87
C TYR A 411 -22.54 9.66 -15.79
N GLY A 412 -23.74 9.62 -15.23
CA GLY A 412 -24.99 9.75 -15.97
C GLY A 412 -25.12 11.07 -16.71
N ALA A 413 -24.81 12.18 -16.04
CA ALA A 413 -24.83 13.51 -16.65
C ALA A 413 -23.79 13.63 -17.79
N ASN A 414 -22.59 13.11 -17.60
CA ASN A 414 -21.53 13.12 -18.61
C ASN A 414 -21.90 12.26 -19.83
N GLU A 415 -22.43 11.05 -19.61
CA GLU A 415 -22.88 10.18 -20.70
C GLU A 415 -24.08 10.77 -21.43
N PHE A 416 -25.03 11.38 -20.73
CA PHE A 416 -26.13 12.10 -21.37
C PHE A 416 -25.62 13.26 -22.23
N ALA A 417 -24.70 14.08 -21.72
CA ALA A 417 -24.12 15.19 -22.48
C ALA A 417 -23.42 14.69 -23.77
N ARG A 418 -22.70 13.56 -23.69
CA ARG A 418 -22.08 12.90 -24.85
C ARG A 418 -23.10 12.40 -25.87
N LEU A 419 -24.22 11.87 -25.38
CA LEU A 419 -25.27 11.24 -26.21
C LEU A 419 -26.40 12.19 -26.63
N ALA A 420 -26.41 13.43 -26.14
CA ALA A 420 -27.51 14.39 -26.28
C ALA A 420 -27.99 14.58 -27.73
N GLY A 421 -27.06 14.56 -28.69
CA GLY A 421 -27.35 14.71 -30.12
C GLY A 421 -27.79 13.44 -30.85
N TYR A 422 -27.64 12.27 -30.23
CA TYR A 422 -27.98 10.98 -30.83
C TYR A 422 -29.45 10.64 -30.61
N ARG A 423 -30.00 9.85 -31.53
CA ARG A 423 -31.34 9.26 -31.40
C ARG A 423 -31.30 7.94 -30.67
N LEU A 424 -32.42 7.56 -30.08
CA LEU A 424 -32.54 6.32 -29.32
C LEU A 424 -32.27 5.05 -30.15
N ASP A 425 -32.58 5.07 -31.45
CA ASP A 425 -32.34 3.96 -32.38
C ASP A 425 -30.92 3.92 -32.96
N GLU A 426 -30.09 4.93 -32.66
CA GLU A 426 -28.66 4.94 -33.00
C GLU A 426 -27.79 4.37 -31.87
N LEU A 427 -28.38 4.11 -30.70
CA LEU A 427 -27.69 3.49 -29.56
C LEU A 427 -27.66 1.96 -29.70
N ASP A 428 -26.68 1.33 -29.07
CA ASP A 428 -26.64 -0.13 -28.98
C ASP A 428 -27.91 -0.70 -28.33
N GLN A 429 -28.28 -1.93 -28.72
CA GLN A 429 -29.53 -2.56 -28.30
C GLN A 429 -29.67 -2.66 -26.78
N THR A 430 -28.57 -2.78 -26.04
CA THR A 430 -28.59 -2.88 -24.57
C THR A 430 -29.05 -1.55 -23.98
N ALA A 431 -28.43 -0.45 -24.43
CA ALA A 431 -28.80 0.89 -24.02
C ALA A 431 -30.23 1.25 -24.44
N GLN A 432 -30.62 0.94 -25.68
CA GLN A 432 -31.97 1.19 -26.16
C GLN A 432 -33.02 0.49 -25.28
N ASN A 433 -32.83 -0.79 -24.99
CA ASN A 433 -33.74 -1.57 -24.15
C ASN A 433 -33.81 -1.03 -22.73
N ALA A 434 -32.66 -0.70 -22.13
CA ALA A 434 -32.56 -0.16 -20.78
C ALA A 434 -33.29 1.19 -20.67
N LEU A 435 -33.01 2.12 -21.59
CA LEU A 435 -33.63 3.44 -21.63
C LEU A 435 -35.15 3.35 -21.88
N CYS A 436 -35.62 2.48 -22.78
CA CYS A 436 -37.06 2.31 -22.97
C CYS A 436 -37.77 1.66 -21.78
N THR A 437 -37.08 0.81 -21.03
CA THR A 437 -37.64 0.21 -19.82
C THR A 437 -37.96 1.30 -18.78
N VAL A 438 -37.08 2.29 -18.63
CA VAL A 438 -37.27 3.38 -17.64
C VAL A 438 -38.14 4.52 -18.14
N LEU A 439 -38.12 4.82 -19.45
CA LEU A 439 -38.94 5.88 -20.06
C LEU A 439 -40.39 5.45 -20.33
N GLY A 440 -40.62 4.15 -20.52
CA GLY A 440 -41.91 3.59 -20.93
C GLY A 440 -42.15 3.66 -22.44
N ASP A 441 -43.03 2.76 -22.91
CA ASP A 441 -43.28 2.53 -24.34
C ASP A 441 -43.84 3.76 -25.08
N GLU A 442 -44.64 4.60 -24.41
CA GLU A 442 -45.22 5.80 -25.03
C GLU A 442 -44.16 6.85 -25.34
N VAL A 443 -43.28 7.13 -24.37
CA VAL A 443 -42.19 8.11 -24.53
C VAL A 443 -41.20 7.61 -25.57
N CYS A 444 -40.86 6.31 -25.57
CA CYS A 444 -39.98 5.75 -26.60
C CYS A 444 -40.53 5.87 -28.02
N LYS A 445 -41.84 5.71 -28.21
CA LYS A 445 -42.48 5.93 -29.51
C LYS A 445 -42.45 7.40 -29.92
N GLN A 446 -42.67 8.32 -28.99
CA GLN A 446 -42.62 9.76 -29.26
C GLN A 446 -41.21 10.24 -29.63
N MET A 447 -40.19 9.63 -29.01
CA MET A 447 -38.78 9.92 -29.26
C MET A 447 -38.23 9.30 -30.55
N GLN A 448 -39.02 8.50 -31.27
CA GLN A 448 -38.58 7.89 -32.52
C GLN A 448 -38.24 8.98 -33.54
N GLY A 449 -36.99 9.04 -33.99
CA GLY A 449 -36.53 10.09 -34.91
C GLY A 449 -35.99 11.35 -34.24
N GLN A 450 -36.13 11.50 -32.92
CA GLN A 450 -35.71 12.70 -32.18
C GLN A 450 -34.42 12.45 -31.39
N PRO A 451 -33.54 13.48 -31.25
CA PRO A 451 -32.34 13.36 -30.44
C PRO A 451 -32.68 13.33 -28.94
N LEU A 452 -31.85 12.71 -28.10
CA LEU A 452 -32.07 12.59 -26.66
C LEU A 452 -32.24 13.95 -25.96
N GLN A 453 -31.63 15.02 -26.45
CA GLN A 453 -31.80 16.38 -25.91
C GLN A 453 -33.22 16.94 -26.07
N ALA A 454 -34.08 16.32 -26.89
CA ALA A 454 -35.48 16.70 -27.03
C ALA A 454 -36.37 16.20 -25.88
N LEU A 455 -35.84 15.33 -25.01
CA LEU A 455 -36.55 14.84 -23.83
C LEU A 455 -36.97 15.98 -22.90
N GLY A 456 -38.11 15.79 -22.24
CA GLY A 456 -38.51 16.66 -21.14
C GLY A 456 -37.57 16.55 -19.94
N ARG A 457 -37.76 17.44 -18.97
CA ARG A 457 -36.87 17.54 -17.80
C ARG A 457 -36.88 16.27 -16.95
N ASP A 458 -38.05 15.69 -16.71
CA ASP A 458 -38.20 14.53 -15.83
C ASP A 458 -37.69 13.25 -16.51
N GLU A 459 -37.92 13.14 -17.81
CA GLU A 459 -37.38 12.07 -18.65
C GLU A 459 -35.85 12.17 -18.74
N THR A 460 -35.30 13.38 -18.87
CA THR A 460 -33.85 13.60 -18.87
C THR A 460 -33.21 13.14 -17.58
N ILE A 461 -33.81 13.44 -16.41
CA ILE A 461 -33.30 12.98 -15.11
C ILE A 461 -33.32 11.45 -15.03
N THR A 462 -34.39 10.82 -15.52
CA THR A 462 -34.54 9.36 -15.54
C THR A 462 -33.50 8.70 -16.44
N VAL A 463 -33.27 9.24 -17.63
CA VAL A 463 -32.23 8.76 -18.56
C VAL A 463 -30.84 8.96 -17.99
N MET A 464 -30.54 10.12 -17.40
CA MET A 464 -29.26 10.37 -16.73
C MET A 464 -29.00 9.33 -15.63
N ASP A 465 -30.00 9.04 -14.79
CA ASP A 465 -29.84 8.07 -13.70
C ASP A 465 -29.57 6.65 -14.22
N GLU A 466 -30.25 6.25 -15.30
CA GLU A 466 -30.08 4.94 -15.94
C GLU A 466 -28.73 4.83 -16.67
N LEU A 467 -28.31 5.87 -17.40
CA LEU A 467 -26.97 5.93 -18.01
C LEU A 467 -25.87 5.87 -16.95
N GLY A 468 -26.07 6.54 -15.81
CA GLY A 468 -25.16 6.49 -14.67
C GLY A 468 -25.05 5.09 -14.07
N ARG A 469 -26.18 4.39 -13.94
CA ARG A 469 -26.25 2.99 -13.48
C ARG A 469 -25.49 2.05 -14.41
N MET A 470 -25.69 2.20 -15.72
CA MET A 470 -24.99 1.42 -16.75
C MET A 470 -23.48 1.68 -16.73
N ALA A 471 -23.08 2.96 -16.63
CA ALA A 471 -21.67 3.35 -16.54
C ALA A 471 -21.01 2.73 -15.31
N LEU A 472 -21.58 2.91 -14.11
CA LEU A 472 -21.08 2.29 -12.88
C LEU A 472 -21.01 0.77 -12.98
N THR A 473 -22.02 0.14 -13.57
CA THR A 473 -22.03 -1.32 -13.78
C THR A 473 -20.87 -1.77 -14.67
N SER A 474 -20.54 -1.02 -15.72
CA SER A 474 -19.38 -1.29 -16.57
C SER A 474 -18.06 -1.15 -15.81
N ILE A 475 -17.93 -0.08 -14.99
CA ILE A 475 -16.77 0.16 -14.13
C ILE A 475 -16.59 -0.98 -13.13
N TYR A 476 -17.64 -1.35 -12.40
CA TYR A 476 -17.61 -2.42 -11.41
C TYR A 476 -17.33 -3.77 -12.04
N ARG A 477 -17.89 -4.08 -13.21
CA ARG A 477 -17.58 -5.30 -13.96
C ARG A 477 -16.08 -5.40 -14.20
N ARG A 478 -15.46 -4.33 -14.71
CA ARG A 478 -14.03 -4.33 -15.01
C ARG A 478 -13.19 -4.46 -13.75
N LEU A 479 -13.54 -3.73 -12.70
CA LEU A 479 -12.86 -3.79 -11.41
C LEU A 479 -12.91 -5.19 -10.79
N LEU A 480 -14.12 -5.77 -10.69
CA LEU A 480 -14.34 -7.12 -10.15
C LEU A 480 -13.53 -8.16 -10.94
N LEU A 481 -13.58 -8.11 -12.27
CA LEU A 481 -12.83 -9.06 -13.10
C LEU A 481 -11.31 -8.94 -12.92
N ILE A 482 -10.78 -7.73 -12.81
CA ILE A 482 -9.34 -7.51 -12.55
C ILE A 482 -8.96 -8.12 -11.19
N VAL A 483 -9.66 -7.73 -10.12
CA VAL A 483 -9.36 -8.17 -8.75
C VAL A 483 -9.49 -9.69 -8.61
N ILE A 484 -10.57 -10.27 -9.14
CA ILE A 484 -10.80 -11.72 -9.07
C ILE A 484 -9.73 -12.48 -9.86
N THR A 485 -9.35 -11.99 -11.05
CA THR A 485 -8.36 -12.68 -11.89
C THR A 485 -6.98 -12.70 -11.23
N GLU A 486 -6.53 -11.55 -10.74
CA GLU A 486 -5.22 -11.40 -10.09
C GLU A 486 -5.11 -12.33 -8.87
N LEU A 487 -6.06 -12.22 -7.93
CA LEU A 487 -6.02 -12.99 -6.69
C LEU A 487 -6.26 -14.48 -6.88
N TRP A 488 -7.04 -14.88 -7.92
CA TRP A 488 -7.24 -16.30 -8.22
C TRP A 488 -5.97 -16.99 -8.70
N VAL A 489 -5.14 -16.31 -9.50
CA VAL A 489 -3.85 -16.86 -9.95
C VAL A 489 -2.91 -17.06 -8.76
N ASP A 490 -2.83 -16.07 -7.87
CA ASP A 490 -2.02 -16.19 -6.64
C ASP A 490 -2.52 -17.32 -5.75
N TYR A 491 -3.84 -17.47 -5.62
CA TYR A 491 -4.45 -18.56 -4.87
C TYR A 491 -4.11 -19.94 -5.43
N LEU A 492 -4.18 -20.13 -6.76
CA LEU A 492 -3.81 -21.39 -7.39
C LEU A 492 -2.34 -21.74 -7.14
N THR A 493 -1.46 -20.74 -7.11
CA THR A 493 -0.05 -20.91 -6.77
C THR A 493 0.12 -21.35 -5.31
N GLN A 494 -0.65 -20.77 -4.39
CA GLN A 494 -0.65 -21.19 -2.97
C GLN A 494 -1.18 -22.62 -2.80
N MET A 495 -2.20 -23.02 -3.56
CA MET A 495 -2.75 -24.38 -3.52
C MET A 495 -1.75 -25.43 -4.03
N GLU A 496 -0.95 -25.09 -5.05
CA GLU A 496 0.14 -25.95 -5.52
C GLU A 496 1.22 -26.11 -4.43
N ALA A 497 1.65 -25.00 -3.81
CA ALA A 497 2.62 -25.04 -2.72
C ALA A 497 2.11 -25.85 -1.51
N LEU A 498 0.84 -25.68 -1.13
CA LEU A 498 0.20 -26.41 -0.04
C LEU A 498 0.15 -27.92 -0.31
N ARG A 499 -0.12 -28.32 -1.56
CA ARG A 499 -0.13 -29.73 -1.95
C ARG A 499 1.26 -30.37 -1.75
N VAL A 500 2.32 -29.66 -2.13
CA VAL A 500 3.70 -30.12 -1.96
C VAL A 500 4.08 -30.20 -0.48
N SER A 501 3.75 -29.18 0.33
CA SER A 501 4.13 -29.13 1.74
C SER A 501 3.45 -30.23 2.56
N ILE A 502 2.15 -30.50 2.33
CA ILE A 502 1.42 -31.56 3.03
C ILE A 502 1.93 -32.95 2.65
N GLY A 503 2.40 -33.13 1.41
CA GLY A 503 3.11 -34.34 1.01
C GLY A 503 4.37 -34.61 1.83
N LEU A 504 5.05 -33.56 2.32
CA LEU A 504 6.22 -33.66 3.19
C LEU A 504 5.83 -33.80 4.68
N GLU A 505 4.70 -33.24 5.12
CA GLU A 505 4.20 -33.33 6.50
C GLU A 505 3.48 -34.66 6.83
N ALA A 506 3.07 -35.44 5.82
CA ALA A 506 2.46 -36.76 6.00
C ALA A 506 3.32 -37.75 6.82
N TYR A 507 4.62 -37.46 7.01
CA TYR A 507 5.51 -38.18 7.93
C TYR A 507 5.13 -38.00 9.42
N ALA A 508 4.29 -37.02 9.77
CA ALA A 508 3.94 -36.65 11.15
C ALA A 508 2.64 -37.28 11.71
N GLN A 509 2.21 -38.44 11.20
CA GLN A 509 1.11 -39.26 11.74
C GLN A 509 -0.31 -38.63 11.78
N ARG A 510 -0.59 -37.61 10.96
CA ARG A 510 -1.93 -37.04 10.77
C ARG A 510 -2.41 -37.30 9.33
N ASP A 511 -3.73 -37.39 9.13
CA ASP A 511 -4.32 -37.59 7.79
C ASP A 511 -4.04 -36.37 6.89
N PRO A 512 -3.22 -36.52 5.83
CA PRO A 512 -2.84 -35.43 4.94
C PRO A 512 -4.04 -34.79 4.23
N LEU A 513 -5.08 -35.58 3.93
CA LEU A 513 -6.27 -35.08 3.24
C LEU A 513 -7.09 -34.14 4.12
N VAL A 514 -7.23 -34.48 5.40
CA VAL A 514 -7.96 -33.65 6.37
C VAL A 514 -7.25 -32.31 6.55
N GLN A 515 -5.91 -32.33 6.67
CA GLN A 515 -5.11 -31.11 6.76
C GLN A 515 -5.22 -30.26 5.51
N TYR A 516 -5.12 -30.89 4.33
CA TYR A 516 -5.23 -30.20 3.05
C TYR A 516 -6.57 -29.49 2.93
N LYS A 517 -7.68 -30.18 3.25
CA LYS A 517 -9.02 -29.58 3.23
C LYS A 517 -9.16 -28.40 4.20
N SER A 518 -8.65 -28.53 5.43
CA SER A 518 -8.70 -27.44 6.42
C SER A 518 -7.91 -26.22 5.93
N LYS A 519 -6.67 -26.41 5.51
CA LYS A 519 -5.81 -25.33 5.02
C LYS A 519 -6.30 -24.73 3.72
N ALA A 520 -6.78 -25.54 2.79
CA ALA A 520 -7.41 -25.06 1.55
C ALA A 520 -8.64 -24.19 1.84
N SER A 521 -9.45 -24.56 2.84
CA SER A 521 -10.60 -23.77 3.28
C SER A 521 -10.18 -22.43 3.89
N GLU A 522 -9.17 -22.41 4.76
CA GLU A 522 -8.60 -21.18 5.33
C GLU A 522 -8.07 -20.24 4.24
N LEU A 523 -7.29 -20.78 3.28
CA LEU A 523 -6.77 -20.01 2.14
C LEU A 523 -7.91 -19.48 1.28
N PHE A 524 -8.97 -20.26 1.06
CA PHE A 524 -10.10 -19.83 0.24
C PHE A 524 -10.93 -18.73 0.91
N GLN A 525 -11.13 -18.78 2.23
CA GLN A 525 -11.79 -17.68 2.96
C GLN A 525 -10.96 -16.40 2.91
N THR A 526 -9.63 -16.53 3.08
CA THR A 526 -8.68 -15.42 2.92
C THR A 526 -8.76 -14.82 1.51
N LEU A 527 -8.83 -15.66 0.47
CA LEU A 527 -9.02 -15.22 -0.92
C LEU A 527 -10.29 -14.38 -1.07
N LEU A 528 -11.44 -14.85 -0.57
CA LEU A 528 -12.70 -14.13 -0.67
C LEU A 528 -12.64 -12.78 0.07
N GLY A 529 -12.01 -12.75 1.26
CA GLY A 529 -11.78 -11.51 2.00
C GLY A 529 -10.89 -10.52 1.26
N ASN A 530 -9.80 -11.01 0.65
CA ASN A 530 -8.89 -10.19 -0.15
C ASN A 530 -9.56 -9.66 -1.42
N MET A 531 -10.43 -10.45 -2.07
CA MET A 531 -11.21 -9.98 -3.21
C MET A 531 -12.14 -8.84 -2.81
N ARG A 532 -12.88 -9.00 -1.70
CA ARG A 532 -13.75 -7.94 -1.16
C ARG A 532 -12.96 -6.66 -0.87
N LEU A 533 -11.84 -6.77 -0.16
CA LEU A 533 -10.97 -5.64 0.16
C LEU A 533 -10.36 -4.99 -1.10
N GLY A 534 -9.98 -5.79 -2.09
CA GLY A 534 -9.43 -5.32 -3.36
C GLY A 534 -10.43 -4.49 -4.17
N VAL A 535 -11.72 -4.84 -4.12
CA VAL A 535 -12.80 -4.05 -4.73
C VAL A 535 -13.06 -2.78 -3.92
N VAL A 536 -13.28 -2.90 -2.61
CA VAL A 536 -13.60 -1.76 -1.72
C VAL A 536 -12.49 -0.70 -1.72
N SER A 537 -11.22 -1.11 -1.78
CA SER A 537 -10.08 -0.19 -1.81
C SER A 537 -9.94 0.62 -3.11
N ARG A 538 -10.59 0.17 -4.19
CA ARG A 538 -10.43 0.75 -5.53
C ARG A 538 -11.74 1.32 -6.10
N MET A 539 -12.89 1.01 -5.53
CA MET A 539 -14.20 1.35 -6.11
C MET A 539 -14.46 2.84 -6.31
N PHE A 540 -13.84 3.74 -5.53
CA PHE A 540 -13.95 5.20 -5.72
C PHE A 540 -12.77 5.82 -6.48
N THR A 541 -11.62 5.13 -6.54
CA THR A 541 -10.37 5.66 -7.10
C THR A 541 -10.07 5.11 -8.49
N TYR A 542 -10.70 4.01 -8.87
CA TYR A 542 -10.53 3.38 -10.18
C TYR A 542 -11.08 4.27 -11.28
N ARG A 543 -10.19 4.73 -12.18
CA ARG A 543 -10.53 5.53 -13.37
C ARG A 543 -10.35 4.69 -14.63
N PRO A 544 -11.43 4.23 -15.28
CA PRO A 544 -11.30 3.56 -16.56
C PRO A 544 -10.93 4.56 -17.65
N THR A 545 -10.14 4.13 -18.62
CA THR A 545 -9.80 4.92 -19.82
C THR A 545 -11.01 5.19 -20.71
N ASN A 546 -12.00 4.29 -20.76
CA ASN A 546 -13.29 4.50 -21.41
C ASN A 546 -14.38 4.18 -20.40
N VAL A 547 -15.10 5.21 -19.96
CA VAL A 547 -16.25 5.08 -19.05
C VAL A 547 -17.55 4.80 -19.83
N SER A 548 -17.56 5.09 -21.14
CA SER A 548 -18.73 4.95 -21.99
C SER A 548 -19.14 3.49 -22.16
N GLY A 549 -20.22 3.12 -21.48
CA GLY A 549 -20.87 1.81 -21.59
C GLY A 549 -21.85 1.71 -22.77
N VAL A 550 -22.22 2.85 -23.35
CA VAL A 550 -23.16 2.95 -24.48
C VAL A 550 -22.40 3.25 -25.77
N GLN A 551 -22.53 2.37 -26.75
CA GLN A 551 -22.00 2.60 -28.09
C GLN A 551 -23.09 3.21 -28.96
N ALA A 552 -22.77 4.29 -29.67
CA ALA A 552 -23.62 4.80 -30.74
C ALA A 552 -23.05 4.31 -32.08
N GLU A 553 -23.89 3.73 -32.95
CA GLU A 553 -23.45 3.33 -34.28
C GLU A 553 -22.98 4.58 -35.06
N THR A 554 -21.77 4.52 -35.61
CA THR A 554 -21.10 5.69 -36.19
C THR A 554 -21.89 6.33 -37.33
N HIS A 555 -22.42 7.53 -37.11
CA HIS A 555 -22.57 8.53 -38.17
C HIS A 555 -21.39 9.50 -38.12
N LYS A 556 -20.69 9.65 -39.25
CA LYS A 556 -19.70 10.72 -39.47
C LYS A 556 -20.40 12.08 -39.38
N PHE A 557 -20.58 12.60 -38.17
CA PHE A 557 -20.87 14.00 -37.98
C PHE A 557 -19.54 14.73 -37.81
N ALA A 558 -19.30 15.72 -38.68
CA ALA A 558 -18.11 16.57 -38.60
C ALA A 558 -18.13 17.30 -37.25
N PRO A 559 -17.03 17.31 -36.49
CA PRO A 559 -16.98 18.01 -35.22
C PRO A 559 -16.94 19.51 -35.52
N ASN A 560 -17.96 20.24 -35.05
CA ASN A 560 -17.83 21.67 -34.79
C ASN A 560 -18.56 22.04 -33.50
N ASP A 561 -17.84 22.81 -32.67
CA ASP A 561 -18.26 23.55 -31.46
C ASP A 561 -18.56 22.77 -30.15
N GLN A 562 -17.48 22.24 -29.55
CA GLN A 562 -16.93 22.46 -28.18
C GLN A 562 -17.86 22.74 -26.94
N PRO A 563 -17.46 22.37 -25.70
CA PRO A 563 -16.16 22.72 -25.10
C PRO A 563 -15.26 21.55 -24.68
N ALA A 564 -14.01 21.69 -25.10
CA ALA A 564 -12.84 21.01 -24.56
C ALA A 564 -12.52 21.60 -23.17
N GLU A 565 -13.05 21.01 -22.11
CA GLU A 565 -12.66 21.36 -20.73
C GLU A 565 -12.05 20.19 -19.94
N PHE A 566 -11.96 18.99 -20.52
CA PHE A 566 -11.37 17.83 -19.82
C PHE A 566 -10.01 17.36 -20.35
N GLU A 567 -9.59 17.76 -21.55
CA GLU A 567 -8.24 17.48 -22.07
C GLU A 567 -7.28 18.66 -21.91
N ALA A 568 -7.80 19.88 -21.75
CA ALA A 568 -7.00 21.08 -21.54
C ALA A 568 -6.32 21.17 -20.16
N GLN A 569 -6.54 20.23 -19.22
CA GLN A 569 -5.79 20.16 -17.95
C GLN A 569 -4.68 19.10 -17.97
N ALA A 570 -4.63 18.22 -18.97
CA ALA A 570 -3.54 17.27 -19.15
C ALA A 570 -2.43 17.86 -20.04
N GLU A 571 -2.79 18.66 -21.06
CA GLU A 571 -1.80 19.27 -21.96
C GLU A 571 -1.33 20.68 -21.54
N THR A 572 -2.07 21.44 -20.73
CA THR A 572 -1.57 22.74 -20.20
C THR A 572 -0.44 22.58 -19.18
N LEU A 573 -0.25 21.39 -18.61
CA LEU A 573 0.92 21.07 -17.79
C LEU A 573 2.18 20.78 -18.63
N GLU A 574 2.05 20.46 -19.92
CA GLU A 574 3.19 20.22 -20.82
C GLU A 574 3.45 21.40 -21.78
N ALA A 575 2.45 22.24 -22.08
CA ALA A 575 2.59 23.34 -23.03
C ALA A 575 3.01 24.70 -22.42
N GLU A 576 2.84 24.92 -21.10
CA GLU A 576 3.35 26.14 -20.44
C GLU A 576 4.89 26.11 -20.22
N GLU A 577 5.58 25.01 -20.55
CA GLU A 577 7.06 24.94 -20.52
C GLU A 577 7.75 25.36 -21.82
N SER A 578 7.01 25.71 -22.89
CA SER A 578 7.59 25.94 -24.23
C SER A 578 7.54 27.36 -24.80
N GLU A 579 6.93 28.36 -24.14
CA GLU A 579 6.92 29.72 -24.69
C GLU A 579 7.27 30.79 -23.64
N MET A 580 8.54 31.18 -23.62
CA MET A 580 8.99 32.52 -23.23
C MET A 580 10.04 33.00 -24.25
N PRO A 581 10.13 34.33 -24.48
CA PRO A 581 10.55 34.90 -25.75
C PRO A 581 12.08 34.88 -25.95
N GLU A 582 12.49 34.65 -27.21
CA GLU A 582 13.87 34.85 -27.67
C GLU A 582 14.23 36.34 -27.54
N GLU A 583 15.14 36.66 -26.60
CA GLU A 583 15.85 37.93 -26.60
C GLU A 583 16.99 37.88 -27.62
N GLU A 584 17.01 38.84 -28.54
CA GLU A 584 18.05 39.07 -29.53
C GLU A 584 19.41 39.36 -28.85
N GLU A 585 20.33 38.38 -28.86
CA GLU A 585 21.75 38.63 -28.56
C GLU A 585 22.50 39.06 -29.83
N GLN A 586 22.92 40.33 -29.81
CA GLN A 586 23.79 40.96 -30.79
C GLN A 586 25.13 40.23 -30.92
N GLU A 587 25.48 39.87 -32.15
CA GLU A 587 26.81 39.41 -32.55
C GLU A 587 27.90 40.40 -32.10
N ARG A 588 28.84 39.91 -31.28
CA ARG A 588 30.19 40.48 -31.19
C ARG A 588 31.20 39.39 -31.53
N GLU A 589 31.75 39.52 -32.74
CA GLU A 589 32.99 38.85 -33.15
C GLU A 589 34.11 39.09 -32.14
N ALA A 590 34.70 38.00 -31.65
CA ALA A 590 36.04 38.02 -31.07
C ALA A 590 36.73 36.67 -31.31
N THR A 591 37.49 36.62 -32.42
CA THR A 591 38.78 35.93 -32.60
C THR A 591 39.11 34.74 -31.68
N LEU A 592 39.12 33.54 -32.28
CA LEU A 592 39.87 32.36 -31.83
C LEU A 592 41.39 32.62 -31.87
N PRO A 593 42.16 31.99 -30.98
CA PRO A 593 43.40 31.36 -31.38
C PRO A 593 43.35 29.85 -31.16
N THR A 594 43.88 29.18 -32.18
CA THR A 594 44.20 27.76 -32.30
C THR A 594 45.15 27.26 -31.20
N GLY A 595 44.93 26.06 -30.67
CA GLY A 595 45.89 25.39 -29.79
C GLY A 595 45.42 24.03 -29.25
N THR A 596 45.92 23.00 -29.90
CA THR A 596 45.96 21.54 -29.63
C THR A 596 45.90 21.00 -28.19
N ASP A 597 45.39 19.75 -28.12
CA ASP A 597 45.71 18.65 -27.20
C ASP A 597 45.18 18.65 -25.75
N ASN A 598 44.09 17.88 -25.53
CA ASN A 598 44.08 16.66 -24.70
C ASN A 598 42.66 16.15 -24.46
N LEU A 599 42.25 15.07 -25.13
CA LEU A 599 41.01 14.34 -24.82
C LEU A 599 41.32 13.03 -24.08
N SER A 600 40.77 12.91 -22.88
CA SER A 600 40.94 11.77 -21.97
C SER A 600 40.27 10.48 -22.47
N ARG A 601 40.88 9.34 -22.13
CA ARG A 601 40.50 7.96 -22.53
C ARG A 601 39.05 7.55 -22.20
N SER A 602 38.34 8.28 -21.34
CA SER A 602 36.95 7.99 -20.97
C SER A 602 35.92 8.38 -22.05
N GLN A 603 36.23 9.33 -22.93
CA GLN A 603 35.29 9.81 -23.96
C GLN A 603 35.27 8.95 -25.24
N LYS A 604 36.26 8.06 -25.44
CA LYS A 604 36.29 7.14 -26.60
C LYS A 604 35.43 5.89 -26.45
N ARG A 605 34.93 5.55 -25.24
CA ARG A 605 34.21 4.28 -25.00
C ARG A 605 32.68 4.34 -25.13
N ARG A 606 32.07 5.53 -25.18
CA ARG A 606 30.60 5.68 -25.22
C ARG A 606 29.98 5.80 -26.62
N ARG A 607 30.79 5.82 -27.69
CA ARG A 607 30.32 5.90 -29.09
C ARG A 607 30.26 4.56 -29.84
N ARG A 608 30.52 3.43 -29.17
CA ARG A 608 30.36 2.08 -29.75
C ARG A 608 29.37 1.26 -28.93
N ARG A 609 28.09 1.58 -29.08
CA ARG A 609 26.90 0.72 -28.91
C ARG A 609 25.71 1.57 -29.36
N LYS A 610 25.60 1.70 -30.68
CA LYS A 610 24.29 1.78 -31.34
C LYS A 610 23.81 0.34 -31.50
#